data_AF-A0A496QN61-F1
#
_entry.id   AF-A0A496QN61-F1
#
_cell.length_a   1.000
_cell.length_b   1.000
_cell.length_c   1.000
_cell.angle_alpha   90.00
_cell.angle_beta   90.00
_cell.angle_gamma   90.00
#
_symmetry.space_group_name_H-M   'P 1'
#
loop_
_entity.id
_entity.type
_entity.pdbx_description
1 polymer ?
#
loop_
_entity_poly.entity_id
_entity_poly.type
_entity_poly.pdbx_seq_one_letter_code
_entity_poly.pdbx_strand_id
1 'polypeptide(L)'
;MEGSKKKEILEKLERLNSRISELKTKSASRELLTLRGKSVDKTYTVDLDFIDSDKLTEVEKGLRETIRGVFYSRMVICRALANIDRKKLYIQAGTRSFLKYLESGRIPLKYKTAKEYAKIGNVLLRHAGELKKVGFSEEHGLKKLIYLDKAIETHINNPNEVYRRAKESNLTEFKTFAEGDKSILKEESIEKPCFRAEHGVIYKYTSNGDKKAVLSICDKTLTENEDSLEFQEYMEKLRKSTESFYLFLTNKG
;
A
#
# COMPACT_ATOMS: atom_id res chain seq x y z
N MET A 1 41.00 36.09 -23.01
CA MET A 1 40.98 34.61 -22.89
C MET A 1 39.75 34.05 -22.15
N GLU A 2 39.10 34.79 -21.25
CA GLU A 2 37.94 34.29 -20.48
C GLU A 2 36.63 34.19 -21.27
N GLY A 3 36.39 35.07 -22.25
CA GLY A 3 35.15 35.06 -23.05
C GLY A 3 34.97 33.81 -23.93
N SER A 4 36.07 33.22 -24.41
CA SER A 4 36.03 32.02 -25.28
C SER A 4 35.66 30.76 -24.50
N LYS A 5 36.18 30.60 -23.28
CA LYS A 5 35.85 29.47 -22.39
C LYS A 5 34.40 29.53 -21.92
N LYS A 6 33.90 30.74 -21.60
CA LYS A 6 32.50 30.95 -21.20
C LYS A 6 31.53 30.59 -22.35
N LYS A 7 31.86 30.96 -23.58
CA LYS A 7 31.07 30.61 -24.77
C LYS A 7 31.04 29.10 -25.02
N GLU A 8 32.19 28.43 -24.90
CA GLU A 8 32.29 26.97 -25.07
C GLU A 8 31.48 26.21 -24.01
N ILE A 9 31.44 26.71 -22.76
CA ILE A 9 30.64 26.12 -21.68
C ILE A 9 29.13 26.28 -21.94
N LEU A 10 28.71 27.44 -22.43
CA LEU A 10 27.31 27.70 -22.76
C LEU A 10 26.81 26.81 -23.92
N GLU A 11 27.62 26.65 -24.97
CA GLU A 11 27.29 25.76 -26.09
C GLU A 11 27.20 24.28 -25.65
N LYS A 12 28.05 23.84 -24.71
CA LYS A 12 27.95 22.49 -24.11
C LYS A 12 26.68 22.32 -23.28
N LEU A 13 26.28 23.34 -22.53
CA LEU A 13 25.05 23.34 -21.72
C LEU A 13 23.78 23.27 -22.59
N GLU A 14 23.72 24.02 -23.70
CA GLU A 14 22.60 23.96 -24.63
C GLU A 14 22.47 22.58 -25.29
N ARG A 15 23.59 21.98 -25.72
CA ARG A 15 23.59 20.62 -26.29
C ARG A 15 23.12 19.58 -25.27
N LEU A 16 23.54 19.70 -24.01
CA LEU A 16 23.09 18.82 -22.93
C LEU A 16 21.58 18.97 -22.67
N ASN A 17 21.08 20.20 -22.60
CA ASN A 17 19.66 20.47 -22.39
C ASN A 17 18.79 19.95 -23.55
N SER A 18 19.23 20.12 -24.80
CA SER A 18 18.54 19.56 -25.97
C SER A 18 18.48 18.03 -25.90
N ARG A 19 19.60 17.39 -25.52
CA ARG A 19 19.68 15.93 -25.39
C ARG A 19 18.84 15.40 -24.24
N ILE A 20 18.73 16.12 -23.13
CA ILE A 20 17.82 15.79 -22.02
C ILE A 20 16.36 15.90 -22.47
N SER A 21 16.02 16.94 -23.26
CA SER A 21 14.66 17.13 -23.79
C SER A 21 14.27 16.03 -24.79
N GLU A 22 15.20 15.62 -25.67
CA GLU A 22 15.04 14.46 -26.55
C GLU A 22 14.89 13.14 -25.78
N LEU A 23 15.64 12.97 -24.69
CA LEU A 23 15.53 11.76 -23.86
C LEU A 23 14.20 11.71 -23.10
N LYS A 24 13.70 12.85 -22.61
CA LYS A 24 12.38 12.95 -21.98
C LYS A 24 11.25 12.68 -22.97
N THR A 25 11.34 13.20 -24.18
CA THR A 25 10.35 12.92 -25.24
C THR A 25 10.42 11.48 -25.74
N LYS A 26 11.62 10.89 -25.85
CA LYS A 26 11.79 9.46 -26.16
C LYS A 26 11.31 8.57 -25.01
N SER A 27 11.47 8.96 -23.74
CA SER A 27 10.94 8.19 -22.60
C SER A 27 9.42 8.27 -22.52
N ALA A 28 8.84 9.45 -22.70
CA ALA A 28 7.38 9.63 -22.76
C ALA A 28 6.76 8.90 -23.96
N SER A 29 7.44 8.90 -25.12
CA SER A 29 7.03 8.13 -26.29
C SER A 29 7.17 6.63 -26.06
N ARG A 30 8.20 6.17 -25.33
CA ARG A 30 8.33 4.77 -24.89
C ARG A 30 7.26 4.36 -23.89
N GLU A 31 6.86 5.22 -22.96
CA GLU A 31 5.72 4.98 -22.04
C GLU A 31 4.38 4.92 -22.79
N LEU A 32 4.19 5.76 -23.80
CA LEU A 32 3.01 5.70 -24.67
C LEU A 32 3.03 4.48 -25.60
N LEU A 33 4.19 4.04 -26.09
CA LEU A 33 4.36 2.84 -26.90
C LEU A 33 4.28 1.55 -26.09
N THR A 34 4.68 1.52 -24.81
CA THR A 34 4.40 0.38 -23.92
C THR A 34 2.93 0.29 -23.50
N LEU A 35 2.20 1.41 -23.54
CA LEU A 35 0.74 1.43 -23.37
C LEU A 35 -0.03 1.00 -24.64
N ARG A 36 0.52 1.20 -25.85
CA ARG A 36 -0.14 0.88 -27.13
C ARG A 36 0.40 -0.37 -27.85
N GLY A 37 1.58 -0.85 -27.53
CA GLY A 37 2.26 -1.94 -28.24
C GLY A 37 2.11 -3.28 -27.55
N LYS A 38 1.14 -4.09 -28.01
CA LYS A 38 0.84 -5.48 -27.61
C LYS A 38 0.07 -5.66 -26.29
N SER A 39 -1.14 -5.08 -26.18
CA SER A 39 -2.22 -5.88 -25.60
C SER A 39 -2.59 -6.92 -26.66
N VAL A 40 -1.99 -8.11 -26.56
CA VAL A 40 -2.78 -9.30 -26.90
C VAL A 40 -3.82 -9.33 -25.81
N ASP A 41 -4.92 -8.59 -26.00
CA ASP A 41 -6.14 -8.85 -25.26
C ASP A 41 -6.52 -10.25 -25.71
N LYS A 42 -6.07 -11.25 -24.94
CA LYS A 42 -6.65 -12.57 -24.98
C LYS A 42 -8.11 -12.33 -24.66
N THR A 43 -8.96 -12.29 -25.68
CA THR A 43 -10.39 -12.46 -25.52
C THR A 43 -10.57 -13.83 -24.90
N TYR A 44 -10.76 -13.84 -23.58
CA TYR A 44 -11.00 -15.07 -22.83
C TYR A 44 -12.43 -15.50 -23.16
N THR A 45 -12.55 -16.35 -24.18
CA THR A 45 -13.81 -17.00 -24.55
C THR A 45 -13.80 -18.37 -23.90
N VAL A 46 -14.82 -18.66 -23.11
CA VAL A 46 -15.03 -19.96 -22.49
C VAL A 46 -16.14 -20.63 -23.31
N ASP A 47 -15.81 -21.76 -23.91
CA ASP A 47 -16.80 -22.66 -24.49
C ASP A 47 -17.62 -23.27 -23.35
N LEU A 48 -18.95 -23.29 -23.45
CA LEU A 48 -19.84 -23.81 -22.40
C LEU A 48 -20.33 -25.23 -22.71
N ASP A 49 -19.99 -25.78 -23.88
CA ASP A 49 -20.42 -27.11 -24.31
C ASP A 49 -19.91 -28.23 -23.39
N PHE A 50 -18.88 -27.96 -22.58
CA PHE A 50 -18.36 -28.91 -21.59
C PHE A 50 -19.35 -29.26 -20.48
N ILE A 51 -20.42 -28.47 -20.26
CA ILE A 51 -21.41 -28.71 -19.20
C ILE A 51 -22.20 -30.00 -19.49
N ASP A 52 -22.50 -30.24 -20.76
CA ASP A 52 -23.30 -31.37 -21.22
C ASP A 52 -22.44 -32.51 -21.79
N SER A 53 -21.11 -32.39 -21.71
CA SER A 53 -20.17 -33.41 -22.19
C SER A 53 -20.22 -34.67 -21.32
N ASP A 54 -20.24 -35.83 -21.98
CA ASP A 54 -20.11 -37.15 -21.35
C ASP A 54 -18.64 -37.53 -21.05
N LYS A 55 -17.67 -36.70 -21.45
CA LYS A 55 -16.23 -36.94 -21.25
C LYS A 55 -15.67 -36.12 -20.09
N LEU A 56 -15.23 -36.80 -19.04
CA LEU A 56 -14.57 -36.19 -17.88
C LEU A 56 -13.43 -35.22 -18.27
N THR A 57 -12.60 -35.59 -19.26
CA THR A 57 -11.49 -34.75 -19.71
C THR A 57 -11.93 -33.42 -20.31
N GLU A 58 -13.09 -33.39 -20.98
CA GLU A 58 -13.68 -32.17 -21.54
C GLU A 58 -14.29 -31.30 -20.43
N VAL A 59 -15.03 -31.92 -19.50
CA VAL A 59 -15.56 -31.26 -18.31
C VAL A 59 -14.45 -30.60 -17.48
N GLU A 60 -13.38 -31.32 -17.17
CA GLU A 60 -12.25 -30.78 -16.41
C GLU A 60 -11.53 -29.64 -17.15
N LYS A 61 -11.41 -29.75 -18.48
CA LYS A 61 -10.82 -28.70 -19.30
C LYS A 61 -11.68 -27.43 -19.22
N GLY A 62 -12.99 -27.55 -19.43
CA GLY A 62 -13.92 -26.43 -19.34
C GLY A 62 -13.97 -25.80 -17.94
N LEU A 63 -13.90 -26.61 -16.88
CA LEU A 63 -13.76 -26.11 -15.51
C LEU A 63 -12.48 -25.29 -15.32
N ARG A 64 -11.33 -25.79 -15.75
CA ARG A 64 -10.05 -25.06 -15.65
C ARG A 64 -10.08 -23.74 -16.42
N GLU A 65 -10.66 -23.72 -17.62
CA GLU A 65 -10.81 -22.51 -18.43
C GLU A 65 -11.80 -21.53 -17.79
N THR A 66 -12.93 -22.00 -17.28
CA THR A 66 -13.91 -21.16 -16.57
C THR A 66 -13.29 -20.49 -15.33
N ILE A 67 -12.57 -21.26 -14.51
CA ILE A 67 -11.89 -20.74 -13.31
C ILE A 67 -10.87 -19.65 -13.68
N ARG A 68 -10.09 -19.87 -14.73
CA ARG A 68 -9.16 -18.88 -15.28
C ARG A 68 -9.87 -17.62 -15.74
N GLY A 69 -11.00 -17.77 -16.45
CA GLY A 69 -11.86 -16.66 -16.85
C GLY A 69 -12.31 -15.82 -15.65
N VAL A 70 -12.74 -16.47 -14.57
CA VAL A 70 -13.14 -15.78 -13.32
C VAL A 70 -11.98 -14.97 -12.72
N PHE A 71 -10.79 -15.56 -12.63
CA PHE A 71 -9.62 -14.83 -12.12
C PHE A 71 -9.25 -13.65 -13.02
N TYR A 72 -9.32 -13.84 -14.34
CA TYR A 72 -9.02 -12.80 -15.32
C TYR A 72 -10.01 -11.64 -15.23
N SER A 73 -11.31 -11.93 -15.20
CA SER A 73 -12.37 -10.92 -15.02
C SER A 73 -12.15 -10.10 -13.74
N ARG A 74 -11.77 -10.76 -12.63
CA ARG A 74 -11.44 -10.05 -11.38
C ARG A 74 -10.24 -9.12 -11.54
N MET A 75 -9.18 -9.55 -12.22
CA MET A 75 -8.03 -8.70 -12.52
C MET A 75 -8.43 -7.49 -13.37
N VAL A 76 -9.26 -7.69 -14.39
CA VAL A 76 -9.76 -6.62 -15.27
C VAL A 76 -10.57 -5.60 -14.47
N ILE A 77 -11.47 -6.05 -13.59
CA ILE A 77 -12.24 -5.16 -12.71
C ILE A 77 -11.30 -4.32 -11.82
N CYS A 78 -10.30 -4.95 -11.19
CA CYS A 78 -9.31 -4.23 -10.37
C CYS A 78 -8.61 -3.13 -11.18
N ARG A 79 -8.12 -3.44 -12.39
CA ARG A 79 -7.46 -2.48 -13.28
C ARG A 79 -8.39 -1.37 -13.73
N ALA A 80 -9.65 -1.69 -14.06
CA ALA A 80 -10.65 -0.70 -14.46
C ALA A 80 -10.94 0.30 -13.33
N LEU A 81 -11.12 -0.18 -12.10
CA LEU A 81 -11.34 0.68 -10.92
C LEU A 81 -10.14 1.60 -10.66
N ALA A 82 -8.91 1.07 -10.75
CA ALA A 82 -7.71 1.88 -10.62
C ALA A 82 -7.57 2.93 -11.74
N ASN A 83 -7.97 2.58 -12.96
CA ASN A 83 -7.97 3.51 -14.09
C ASN A 83 -9.00 4.63 -13.93
N ILE A 84 -10.20 4.33 -13.39
CA ILE A 84 -11.22 5.33 -13.04
C ILE A 84 -10.65 6.34 -12.04
N ASP A 85 -9.96 5.87 -11.00
CA ASP A 85 -9.34 6.73 -9.98
C ASP A 85 -8.21 7.58 -10.58
N ARG A 86 -7.22 6.93 -11.22
CA ARG A 86 -6.02 7.60 -11.77
C ARG A 86 -6.35 8.66 -12.81
N LYS A 87 -7.32 8.39 -13.70
CA LYS A 87 -7.75 9.33 -14.75
C LYS A 87 -8.87 10.26 -14.30
N LYS A 88 -9.31 10.16 -13.03
CA LYS A 88 -10.42 10.93 -12.48
C LYS A 88 -11.71 10.83 -13.31
N LEU A 89 -11.97 9.66 -13.91
CA LEU A 89 -13.14 9.45 -14.79
C LEU A 89 -14.46 9.58 -14.02
N TYR A 90 -14.42 9.40 -12.71
CA TYR A 90 -15.56 9.59 -11.82
C TYR A 90 -16.17 11.00 -11.88
N ILE A 91 -15.40 12.01 -12.33
CA ILE A 91 -15.90 13.38 -12.57
C ILE A 91 -16.97 13.39 -13.65
N GLN A 92 -16.85 12.54 -14.68
CA GLN A 92 -17.85 12.41 -15.75
C GLN A 92 -19.21 11.93 -15.23
N ALA A 93 -19.22 11.22 -14.08
CA ALA A 93 -20.43 10.79 -13.40
C ALA A 93 -20.94 11.84 -12.38
N GLY A 94 -20.41 13.07 -12.39
CA GLY A 94 -20.81 14.15 -11.47
C GLY A 94 -20.31 13.99 -10.04
N THR A 95 -19.34 13.10 -9.79
CA THR A 95 -18.84 12.83 -8.43
C THR A 95 -17.55 13.59 -8.15
N ARG A 96 -17.41 14.11 -6.93
CA ARG A 96 -16.27 14.95 -6.52
C ARG A 96 -15.03 14.16 -6.10
N SER A 97 -15.19 12.89 -5.73
CA SER A 97 -14.09 12.02 -5.32
C SER A 97 -14.36 10.57 -5.71
N PHE A 98 -13.27 9.81 -5.87
CA PHE A 98 -13.36 8.39 -6.18
C PHE A 98 -14.11 7.60 -5.10
N LEU A 99 -13.97 7.93 -3.82
CA LEU A 99 -14.70 7.27 -2.74
C LEU A 99 -16.22 7.49 -2.86
N LYS A 100 -16.66 8.73 -3.12
CA LYS A 100 -18.08 9.05 -3.37
C LYS A 100 -18.61 8.32 -4.60
N TYR A 101 -17.78 8.15 -5.63
CA TYR A 101 -18.13 7.36 -6.80
C TYR A 101 -18.38 5.89 -6.45
N LEU A 102 -17.52 5.27 -5.63
CA LEU A 102 -17.74 3.89 -5.18
C LEU A 102 -18.98 3.74 -4.28
N GLU A 103 -19.28 4.75 -3.46
CA GLU A 103 -20.47 4.78 -2.58
C GLU A 103 -21.77 4.93 -3.37
N SER A 104 -21.73 5.56 -4.54
CA SER A 104 -22.92 5.81 -5.37
C SER A 104 -23.59 4.53 -5.93
N GLY A 105 -22.94 3.37 -5.83
CA GLY A 105 -23.52 2.09 -6.25
C GLY A 105 -23.64 1.91 -7.78
N ARG A 106 -23.06 2.79 -8.58
CA ARG A 106 -23.10 2.70 -10.06
C ARG A 106 -22.43 1.45 -10.63
N ILE A 107 -21.48 0.90 -9.87
CA ILE A 107 -20.88 -0.40 -10.16
C ILE A 107 -21.52 -1.39 -9.18
N PRO A 108 -22.01 -2.56 -9.63
CA PRO A 108 -22.68 -3.55 -8.78
C PRO A 108 -21.68 -4.34 -7.92
N LEU A 109 -20.88 -3.62 -7.14
CA LEU A 109 -19.90 -4.15 -6.19
C LEU A 109 -20.12 -3.48 -4.84
N LYS A 110 -20.04 -4.28 -3.76
CA LYS A 110 -20.05 -3.73 -2.40
C LYS A 110 -18.89 -2.73 -2.25
N TYR A 111 -19.15 -1.59 -1.61
CA TYR A 111 -18.15 -0.52 -1.42
C TYR A 111 -16.79 -1.02 -0.91
N LYS A 112 -16.78 -1.86 0.15
CA LYS A 112 -15.55 -2.44 0.71
C LYS A 112 -14.78 -3.26 -0.33
N THR A 113 -15.47 -4.06 -1.13
CA THR A 113 -14.88 -4.86 -2.21
C THR A 113 -14.32 -3.97 -3.32
N ALA A 114 -15.06 -2.94 -3.74
CA ALA A 114 -14.60 -2.02 -4.77
C ALA A 114 -13.35 -1.24 -4.33
N LYS A 115 -13.30 -0.79 -3.06
CA LYS A 115 -12.11 -0.14 -2.48
C LYS A 115 -10.90 -1.08 -2.44
N GLU A 116 -11.10 -2.34 -2.04
CA GLU A 116 -10.06 -3.36 -2.07
C GLU A 116 -9.55 -3.60 -3.50
N TYR A 117 -10.46 -3.77 -4.46
CA TYR A 117 -10.12 -4.05 -5.85
C TYR A 117 -9.40 -2.86 -6.51
N ALA A 118 -9.79 -1.64 -6.20
CA ALA A 118 -9.08 -0.44 -6.66
C ALA A 118 -7.64 -0.40 -6.12
N LYS A 119 -7.42 -0.77 -4.84
CA LYS A 119 -6.07 -0.87 -4.27
C LYS A 119 -5.24 -1.93 -5.00
N ILE A 120 -5.78 -3.12 -5.21
CA ILE A 120 -5.13 -4.21 -5.98
C ILE A 120 -4.79 -3.72 -7.39
N GLY A 121 -5.73 -3.06 -8.07
CA GLY A 121 -5.54 -2.52 -9.41
C GLY A 121 -4.41 -1.50 -9.49
N ASN A 122 -4.32 -0.60 -8.50
CA ASN A 122 -3.23 0.38 -8.43
C ASN A 122 -1.86 -0.30 -8.30
N VAL A 123 -1.76 -1.36 -7.48
CA VAL A 123 -0.54 -2.15 -7.33
C VAL A 123 -0.21 -2.90 -8.63
N LEU A 124 -1.19 -3.53 -9.28
CA LEU A 124 -1.02 -4.19 -10.58
C LEU A 124 -0.45 -3.24 -11.63
N LEU A 125 -0.93 -1.99 -11.68
CA LEU A 125 -0.44 -0.99 -12.63
C LEU A 125 0.96 -0.48 -12.27
N ARG A 126 1.23 -0.23 -10.99
CA ARG A 126 2.53 0.28 -10.52
C ARG A 126 3.65 -0.73 -10.69
N HIS A 127 3.38 -2.01 -10.41
CA HIS A 127 4.37 -3.09 -10.43
C HIS A 127 4.25 -4.00 -11.66
N ALA A 128 3.56 -3.57 -12.71
CA ALA A 128 3.27 -4.39 -13.89
C ALA A 128 4.52 -5.03 -14.50
N GLY A 129 5.62 -4.27 -14.60
CA GLY A 129 6.89 -4.75 -15.17
C GLY A 129 7.50 -5.88 -14.34
N GLU A 130 7.63 -5.69 -13.04
CA GLU A 130 8.25 -6.68 -12.15
C GLU A 130 7.38 -7.93 -11.95
N LEU A 131 6.07 -7.76 -11.81
CA LEU A 131 5.12 -8.87 -11.75
C LEU A 131 5.15 -9.70 -13.05
N LYS A 132 5.30 -9.06 -14.21
CA LYS A 132 5.47 -9.76 -15.48
C LYS A 132 6.78 -10.55 -15.55
N LYS A 133 7.90 -10.02 -15.04
CA LYS A 133 9.20 -10.70 -15.03
C LYS A 133 9.17 -12.01 -14.23
N VAL A 134 8.49 -12.02 -13.08
CA VAL A 134 8.36 -13.25 -12.27
C VAL A 134 7.28 -14.20 -12.78
N GLY A 135 6.50 -13.79 -13.79
CA GLY A 135 5.38 -14.57 -14.31
C GLY A 135 4.21 -14.65 -13.33
N PHE A 136 3.98 -13.58 -12.55
CA PHE A 136 2.79 -13.47 -11.72
C PHE A 136 1.54 -13.33 -12.62
N SER A 137 0.53 -14.12 -12.32
CA SER A 137 -0.80 -14.11 -12.94
C SER A 137 -1.88 -14.05 -11.87
N GLU A 138 -3.10 -13.75 -12.29
CA GLU A 138 -4.30 -13.71 -11.47
C GLU A 138 -4.56 -14.99 -10.65
N GLU A 139 -4.18 -16.16 -11.18
CA GLU A 139 -4.27 -17.46 -10.51
C GLU A 139 -3.44 -17.53 -9.24
N HIS A 140 -2.35 -16.77 -9.17
CA HIS A 140 -1.47 -16.76 -8.00
C HIS A 140 -2.07 -16.01 -6.81
N GLY A 141 -3.24 -15.37 -6.95
CA GLY A 141 -3.96 -14.76 -5.84
C GLY A 141 -3.76 -13.26 -5.71
N LEU A 142 -4.64 -12.50 -6.37
CA LEU A 142 -4.64 -11.02 -6.40
C LEU A 142 -4.65 -10.34 -5.03
N LYS A 143 -5.19 -11.00 -3.99
CA LYS A 143 -5.30 -10.41 -2.65
C LYS A 143 -3.94 -10.18 -1.98
N LYS A 144 -2.90 -10.93 -2.38
CA LYS A 144 -1.51 -10.70 -1.91
C LYS A 144 -1.01 -9.31 -2.26
N LEU A 145 -1.46 -8.75 -3.38
CA LEU A 145 -1.00 -7.45 -3.89
C LEU A 145 -1.34 -6.28 -2.95
N ILE A 146 -2.32 -6.44 -2.05
CA ILE A 146 -2.63 -5.43 -1.01
C ILE A 146 -1.43 -5.16 -0.10
N TYR A 147 -0.54 -6.15 0.06
CA TYR A 147 0.62 -6.13 0.94
C TYR A 147 1.95 -5.91 0.19
N LEU A 148 1.93 -5.83 -1.14
CA LEU A 148 3.16 -5.81 -1.95
C LEU A 148 4.01 -4.57 -1.67
N ASP A 149 3.41 -3.39 -1.64
CA ASP A 149 4.13 -2.14 -1.31
C ASP A 149 4.84 -2.24 0.04
N LYS A 150 4.11 -2.71 1.07
CA LYS A 150 4.66 -2.91 2.41
C LYS A 150 5.79 -3.93 2.43
N ALA A 151 5.66 -5.01 1.66
CA ALA A 151 6.71 -6.02 1.56
C ALA A 151 7.97 -5.45 0.90
N ILE A 152 7.82 -4.60 -0.13
CA ILE A 152 8.95 -3.90 -0.77
C ILE A 152 9.62 -2.94 0.20
N GLU A 153 8.84 -2.18 0.97
CA GLU A 153 9.38 -1.28 2.01
C GLU A 153 10.12 -2.06 3.10
N THR A 154 9.56 -3.17 3.56
CA THR A 154 10.14 -4.01 4.62
C THR A 154 11.41 -4.72 4.16
N HIS A 155 11.44 -5.18 2.91
CA HIS A 155 12.56 -5.93 2.32
C HIS A 155 13.26 -5.10 1.24
N ILE A 156 13.52 -3.81 1.54
CA ILE A 156 14.04 -2.82 0.57
C ILE A 156 15.36 -3.25 -0.08
N ASN A 157 16.17 -4.04 0.63
CA ASN A 157 17.45 -4.54 0.15
C ASN A 157 17.31 -5.73 -0.82
N ASN A 158 16.14 -6.36 -0.91
CA ASN A 158 15.90 -7.48 -1.82
C ASN A 158 14.47 -7.48 -2.41
N PRO A 159 14.12 -6.49 -3.23
CA PRO A 159 12.79 -6.39 -3.83
C PRO A 159 12.47 -7.55 -4.79
N ASN A 160 13.48 -8.19 -5.40
CA ASN A 160 13.27 -9.34 -6.29
C ASN A 160 12.68 -10.54 -5.53
N GLU A 161 13.15 -10.79 -4.31
CA GLU A 161 12.58 -11.83 -3.44
C GLU A 161 11.12 -11.54 -3.12
N VAL A 162 10.75 -10.27 -2.95
CA VAL A 162 9.36 -9.88 -2.69
C VAL A 162 8.45 -10.27 -3.84
N TYR A 163 8.83 -10.01 -5.09
CA TYR A 163 8.02 -10.40 -6.25
C TYR A 163 7.96 -11.92 -6.43
N ARG A 164 9.04 -12.64 -6.15
CA ARG A 164 9.06 -14.11 -6.16
C ARG A 164 8.09 -14.67 -5.11
N ARG A 165 8.17 -14.20 -3.87
CA ARG A 165 7.26 -14.56 -2.77
C ARG A 165 5.81 -14.19 -3.09
N ALA A 166 5.59 -13.05 -3.75
CA ALA A 166 4.26 -12.65 -4.18
C ALA A 166 3.62 -13.66 -5.13
N LYS A 167 4.42 -14.40 -5.92
CA LYS A 167 3.95 -15.49 -6.77
C LYS A 167 3.78 -16.79 -5.97
N GLU A 168 4.81 -17.21 -5.25
CA GLU A 168 4.94 -18.58 -4.73
C GLU A 168 4.25 -18.82 -3.39
N SER A 169 4.23 -17.82 -2.51
CA SER A 169 3.64 -17.96 -1.17
C SER A 169 2.12 -17.91 -1.22
N ASN A 170 1.44 -18.57 -0.28
CA ASN A 170 0.00 -18.34 -0.09
C ASN A 170 -0.25 -16.96 0.56
N LEU A 171 -1.53 -16.57 0.69
CA LEU A 171 -1.88 -15.25 1.23
C LEU A 171 -1.35 -15.01 2.65
N THR A 172 -1.46 -16.02 3.52
CA THR A 172 -1.06 -15.91 4.92
C THR A 172 0.45 -15.76 5.03
N GLU A 173 1.20 -16.63 4.35
CA GLU A 173 2.66 -16.58 4.30
C GLU A 173 3.17 -15.25 3.74
N PHE A 174 2.60 -14.79 2.61
CA PHE A 174 3.02 -13.55 1.99
C PHE A 174 2.72 -12.35 2.88
N LYS A 175 1.58 -12.36 3.58
CA LYS A 175 1.23 -11.32 4.55
C LYS A 175 2.22 -11.31 5.72
N THR A 176 2.55 -12.46 6.31
CA THR A 176 3.54 -12.55 7.39
C THR A 176 4.90 -12.04 6.93
N PHE A 177 5.35 -12.48 5.75
CA PHE A 177 6.58 -12.00 5.13
C PHE A 177 6.56 -10.48 4.92
N ALA A 178 5.45 -9.92 4.42
CA ALA A 178 5.28 -8.48 4.20
C ALA A 178 5.25 -7.65 5.49
N GLU A 179 4.88 -8.26 6.62
CA GLU A 179 4.90 -7.59 7.93
C GLU A 179 6.29 -7.58 8.57
N GLY A 180 7.24 -8.37 8.05
CA GLY A 180 8.56 -8.56 8.63
C GLY A 180 8.53 -9.44 9.88
N ASP A 181 9.69 -9.98 10.25
CA ASP A 181 9.80 -10.81 11.44
C ASP A 181 9.72 -9.90 12.68
N LYS A 182 8.59 -9.94 13.40
CA LYS A 182 8.40 -9.15 14.64
C LYS A 182 9.35 -9.59 15.77
N SER A 183 10.09 -10.68 15.56
CA SER A 183 11.17 -11.17 16.42
C SER A 183 12.44 -10.31 16.31
N ILE A 184 12.74 -9.70 15.17
CA ILE A 184 13.90 -8.79 15.02
C ILE A 184 13.62 -7.42 15.67
N LEU A 185 12.35 -7.10 15.94
CA LEU A 185 11.98 -5.98 16.82
C LEU A 185 11.99 -6.34 18.32
N LYS A 186 12.44 -7.55 18.70
CA LYS A 186 12.67 -7.96 20.10
C LYS A 186 14.14 -7.88 20.55
N GLU A 187 15.07 -7.56 19.66
CA GLU A 187 16.48 -7.24 19.97
C GLU A 187 16.79 -5.91 19.27
N GLU A 188 16.65 -4.73 19.84
CA GLU A 188 16.96 -4.28 21.19
C GLU A 188 15.70 -3.72 21.84
N SER A 189 15.28 -4.34 22.93
CA SER A 189 14.60 -3.59 23.98
C SER A 189 15.60 -2.55 24.51
N ILE A 190 15.75 -1.43 23.82
CA ILE A 190 15.81 -0.18 24.56
C ILE A 190 14.46 -0.16 25.26
N GLU A 191 14.44 -0.61 26.51
CA GLU A 191 13.31 -0.43 27.40
C GLU A 191 12.89 1.02 27.26
N LYS A 192 11.84 1.26 26.47
CA LYS A 192 11.24 2.59 26.42
C LYS A 192 10.84 2.86 27.86
N PRO A 193 11.36 3.91 28.51
CA PRO A 193 11.18 4.08 29.95
C PRO A 193 9.69 4.15 30.25
N CYS A 194 9.18 3.06 30.79
CA CYS A 194 7.85 2.99 31.37
C CYS A 194 8.07 3.35 32.83
N PHE A 195 7.53 4.46 33.28
CA PHE A 195 7.56 4.78 34.71
C PHE A 195 6.15 4.64 35.27
N ARG A 196 6.09 4.08 36.47
CA ARG A 196 4.88 3.99 37.27
C ARG A 196 4.81 5.28 38.08
N ALA A 197 3.79 6.11 37.82
CA ALA A 197 3.52 7.26 38.69
C ALA A 197 2.98 6.75 40.04
N GLU A 198 3.08 7.57 41.10
CA GLU A 198 2.68 7.24 42.49
C GLU A 198 1.19 6.84 42.68
N HIS A 199 0.38 6.79 41.63
CA HIS A 199 -1.06 6.52 41.69
C HIS A 199 -1.49 5.43 40.69
N GLY A 200 -0.61 4.47 40.38
CA GLY A 200 -0.97 3.30 39.59
C GLY A 200 -1.21 3.54 38.09
N VAL A 201 -0.86 4.73 37.57
CA VAL A 201 -0.95 5.06 36.13
C VAL A 201 0.33 4.66 35.41
N ILE A 202 0.19 3.94 34.29
CA ILE A 202 1.30 3.51 33.44
C ILE A 202 1.31 4.34 32.15
N TYR A 203 2.41 5.07 31.92
CA TYR A 203 2.63 5.86 30.71
C TYR A 203 3.52 5.13 29.72
N LYS A 204 3.25 5.32 28.41
CA LYS A 204 4.19 4.94 27.34
C LYS A 204 4.48 6.10 26.41
N TYR A 205 5.75 6.24 26.08
CA TYR A 205 6.20 7.16 25.05
C TYR A 205 5.91 6.61 23.64
N THR A 206 5.30 7.45 22.80
CA THR A 206 5.15 7.13 21.38
C THR A 206 6.43 7.43 20.60
N SER A 207 6.53 6.94 19.35
CA SER A 207 7.75 6.93 18.52
C SER A 207 8.41 8.29 18.28
N ASN A 208 7.73 9.40 18.57
CA ASN A 208 8.26 10.74 18.33
C ASN A 208 8.78 11.43 19.60
N GLY A 209 8.85 10.74 20.75
CA GLY A 209 9.39 11.29 22.01
C GLY A 209 8.49 12.32 22.71
N ASP A 210 7.77 13.14 21.94
CA ASP A 210 7.05 14.32 22.45
C ASP A 210 5.58 14.06 22.80
N LYS A 211 5.03 12.89 22.44
CA LYS A 211 3.63 12.55 22.70
C LYS A 211 3.52 11.39 23.68
N LYS A 212 3.00 11.70 24.88
CA LYS A 212 2.67 10.73 25.93
C LYS A 212 1.28 10.15 25.65
N ALA A 213 1.18 8.82 25.63
CA ALA A 213 -0.10 8.13 25.60
C ALA A 213 -0.29 7.40 26.93
N VAL A 214 -1.44 7.60 27.58
CA VAL A 214 -1.84 6.81 28.75
C VAL A 214 -2.11 5.39 28.26
N LEU A 215 -1.37 4.42 28.78
CA LEU A 215 -1.45 3.04 28.34
C LEU A 215 -2.50 2.26 29.14
N SER A 216 -2.60 2.57 30.43
CA SER A 216 -3.42 1.84 31.40
C SER A 216 -3.46 2.61 32.72
N ILE A 217 -4.66 2.80 33.28
CA ILE A 217 -4.87 3.21 34.67
C ILE A 217 -5.18 1.93 35.43
N CYS A 218 -4.25 1.48 36.29
CA CYS A 218 -4.40 0.21 37.00
C CYS A 218 -5.11 0.36 38.36
N ASP A 219 -5.46 1.58 38.75
CA ASP A 219 -6.19 1.85 39.98
C ASP A 219 -7.70 1.81 39.69
N LYS A 220 -8.37 0.79 40.23
CA LYS A 220 -9.79 0.52 40.00
C LYS A 220 -10.70 1.59 40.59
N THR A 221 -10.24 2.31 41.62
CA THR A 221 -11.03 3.38 42.26
C THR A 221 -11.14 4.63 41.38
N LEU A 222 -10.21 4.81 40.44
CA LEU A 222 -10.18 5.94 39.50
C LEU A 222 -11.05 5.72 38.25
N THR A 223 -11.35 4.46 37.90
CA THR A 223 -12.16 4.12 36.71
C THR A 223 -13.67 4.16 36.94
N GLU A 224 -14.14 4.31 38.18
CA GLU A 224 -15.58 4.31 38.49
C GLU A 224 -16.30 5.64 38.15
N ASN A 225 -15.54 6.71 37.83
CA ASN A 225 -16.08 8.03 37.54
C ASN A 225 -15.30 8.74 36.41
N GLU A 226 -14.99 8.04 35.32
CA GLU A 226 -14.21 8.59 34.18
C GLU A 226 -14.83 9.85 33.54
N ASP A 227 -16.16 10.00 33.66
CA ASP A 227 -16.90 11.17 33.14
C ASP A 227 -17.03 12.31 34.17
N SER A 228 -16.54 12.16 35.40
CA SER A 228 -16.65 13.21 36.41
C SER A 228 -15.67 14.35 36.14
N LEU A 229 -16.12 15.58 36.41
CA LEU A 229 -15.29 16.78 36.25
C LEU A 229 -14.03 16.70 37.13
N GLU A 230 -14.14 16.13 38.33
CA GLU A 230 -13.03 15.92 39.26
C GLU A 230 -11.97 14.96 38.67
N PHE A 231 -12.39 13.92 37.96
CA PHE A 231 -11.47 12.99 37.28
C PHE A 231 -10.75 13.68 36.11
N GLN A 232 -11.47 14.46 35.29
CA GLN A 232 -10.86 15.20 34.18
C GLN A 232 -9.86 16.25 34.68
N GLU A 233 -10.20 16.99 35.75
CA GLU A 233 -9.29 17.95 36.38
C GLU A 233 -8.07 17.27 37.01
N TYR A 234 -8.25 16.11 37.62
CA TYR A 234 -7.15 15.31 38.18
C TYR A 234 -6.20 14.82 37.08
N MET A 235 -6.73 14.28 35.98
CA MET A 235 -5.93 13.83 34.83
C MET A 235 -5.14 14.98 34.18
N GLU A 236 -5.73 16.16 34.10
CA GLU A 236 -5.06 17.35 33.58
C GLU A 236 -3.95 17.86 34.52
N LYS A 237 -4.16 17.84 35.85
CA LYS A 237 -3.11 18.14 36.85
C LYS A 237 -1.96 17.14 36.78
N LEU A 238 -2.27 15.85 36.66
CA LEU A 238 -1.30 14.77 36.55
C LEU A 238 -0.46 14.91 35.28
N ARG A 239 -1.09 15.23 34.15
CA ARG A 239 -0.41 15.53 32.88
C ARG A 239 0.58 16.69 33.04
N LYS A 240 0.14 17.81 33.62
CA LYS A 240 0.98 19.01 33.83
C LYS A 240 2.19 18.72 34.73
N SER A 241 1.99 18.04 35.85
CA SER A 241 3.08 17.64 36.75
C SER A 241 4.12 16.76 36.04
N THR A 242 3.65 15.82 35.21
CA THR A 242 4.51 14.92 34.42
C THR A 242 5.26 15.65 33.30
N GLU A 243 4.68 16.67 32.68
CA GLU A 243 5.35 17.55 31.71
C GLU A 243 6.44 18.39 32.39
N SER A 244 6.18 18.97 33.56
CA SER A 244 7.17 19.73 34.33
C SER A 244 8.36 18.89 34.79
N PHE A 245 8.13 17.65 35.26
CA PHE A 245 9.20 16.73 35.65
C PHE A 245 10.10 16.35 34.47
N TYR A 246 9.53 16.19 33.27
CA TYR A 246 10.30 15.91 32.06
C TYR A 246 11.17 17.09 31.63
N LEU A 247 10.61 18.31 31.62
CA LEU A 247 11.37 19.53 31.35
C LEU A 247 12.55 19.71 32.33
N PHE A 248 12.37 19.33 33.59
CA PHE A 248 13.46 19.32 34.58
C PHE A 248 14.58 18.31 34.23
N LEU A 249 14.23 17.13 33.72
CA LEU A 249 15.20 16.11 33.30
C LEU A 249 15.94 16.49 32.01
N THR A 250 15.26 17.14 31.06
CA THR A 250 15.85 17.48 29.76
C THR A 250 16.63 18.81 29.74
N ASN A 251 16.37 19.72 30.67
CA ASN A 251 17.10 21.00 30.78
C ASN A 251 18.34 20.95 31.72
N LYS A 252 18.74 19.77 32.18
CA LYS A 252 20.00 19.53 32.91
C LYS A 252 21.13 18.98 32.02
N GLY A 253 21.00 19.10 30.70
CA GLY A 253 22.05 18.82 29.71
C GLY A 253 22.84 20.07 29.36
#